data_AF-A0A944WIW5-F1
#
_entry.id   AF-A0A944WIW5-F1
#
_cell.length_a   1.000
_cell.length_b   1.000
_cell.length_c   1.000
_cell.angle_alpha   90.00
_cell.angle_beta   90.00
_cell.angle_gamma   90.00
#
_symmetry.space_group_name_H-M   'P 1'
#
loop_
_entity.id
_entity.type
_entity.pdbx_description
1 polymer ?
#
loop_
_entity_poly.entity_id
_entity_poly.type
_entity_poly.pdbx_seq_one_letter_code
_entity_poly.pdbx_strand_id
1 'polypeptide(L)'
;LDGLARPASFDFGPDGEIYVFELGYRAGMFPGNEPPSDAASGGRLTVINERGDVLCRIGGGNATDGAGDFYAPHNVRVDAVGDLYLTEVVWAAGGDRGLAPQGCSALQKLTRI
;
A
#
# COMPACT_ATOMS: atom_id res chain seq x y z
N LEU A 1 -7.95 2.21 -16.01
CA LEU A 1 -6.87 2.06 -15.01
C LEU A 1 -6.81 0.59 -14.66
N ASP A 2 -5.98 -0.15 -15.37
CA ASP A 2 -5.85 -1.60 -15.19
C ASP A 2 -4.64 -1.92 -14.30
N GLY A 3 -4.72 -3.03 -13.57
CA GLY A 3 -3.59 -3.53 -12.78
C GLY A 3 -3.44 -2.92 -11.38
N LEU A 4 -4.49 -2.29 -10.84
CA LEU A 4 -4.57 -1.97 -9.41
C LEU A 4 -5.00 -3.20 -8.59
N ALA A 5 -4.45 -3.34 -7.39
CA ALA A 5 -4.57 -4.50 -6.51
C ALA A 5 -5.30 -4.12 -5.23
N ARG A 6 -6.64 -4.15 -5.27
CA ARG A 6 -7.52 -3.78 -4.14
C ARG A 6 -7.18 -2.40 -3.55
N PRO A 7 -7.37 -1.30 -4.31
CA PRO A 7 -7.14 0.05 -3.81
C PRO A 7 -8.02 0.34 -2.59
N ALA A 8 -7.40 0.84 -1.52
CA ALA A 8 -8.07 1.15 -0.25
C ALA A 8 -8.24 2.66 -0.05
N SER A 9 -7.27 3.46 -0.48
CA SER A 9 -7.30 4.93 -0.41
C SER A 9 -6.43 5.54 -1.50
N PHE A 10 -6.61 6.84 -1.71
CA PHE A 10 -5.72 7.63 -2.54
C PHE A 10 -5.68 9.08 -2.06
N ASP A 11 -4.66 9.82 -2.50
CA ASP A 11 -4.55 11.25 -2.28
C ASP A 11 -3.73 11.94 -3.40
N PHE A 12 -3.85 13.26 -3.50
CA PHE A 12 -3.23 14.06 -4.57
C PHE A 12 -1.92 14.69 -4.12
N GLY A 13 -0.91 14.58 -4.99
CA GLY A 13 0.37 15.27 -4.88
C GLY A 13 0.31 16.73 -5.33
N PRO A 14 1.30 17.53 -4.95
CA PRO A 14 1.37 18.94 -5.34
C PRO A 14 1.66 19.15 -6.83
N ASP A 15 2.21 18.16 -7.54
CA ASP A 15 2.64 18.28 -8.94
C ASP A 15 1.80 17.41 -9.90
N GLY A 16 0.56 17.10 -9.52
CA GLY A 16 -0.39 16.32 -10.33
C GLY A 16 -0.22 14.80 -10.21
N GLU A 17 0.58 14.33 -9.24
CA GLU A 17 0.62 12.91 -8.88
C GLU A 17 -0.66 12.49 -8.15
N ILE A 18 -1.06 11.24 -8.32
CA ILE A 18 -2.09 10.59 -7.51
C ILE A 18 -1.45 9.37 -6.87
N TYR A 19 -1.46 9.34 -5.54
CA TYR A 19 -0.90 8.27 -4.73
C TYR A 19 -2.02 7.31 -4.36
N VAL A 20 -1.98 6.09 -4.88
CA VAL A 20 -3.00 5.06 -4.63
C VAL A 20 -2.41 3.99 -3.72
N PHE A 21 -3.01 3.82 -2.53
CA PHE A 21 -2.57 2.83 -1.57
C PHE A 21 -3.42 1.56 -1.70
N GLU A 22 -2.74 0.45 -2.01
CA GLU A 22 -3.34 -0.78 -2.49
C GLU A 22 -3.11 -1.91 -1.49
N LEU A 23 -4.18 -2.52 -0.99
CA LEU A 23 -4.13 -3.59 0.01
C LEU A 23 -3.41 -4.84 -0.50
N GLY A 24 -3.47 -5.09 -1.81
CA GLY A 24 -2.94 -6.31 -2.42
C GLY A 24 -3.63 -7.58 -1.93
N TYR A 25 -2.97 -8.72 -2.14
CA TYR A 25 -3.58 -10.04 -1.97
C TYR A 25 -2.90 -10.90 -0.89
N ARG A 26 -2.06 -10.31 -0.04
CA ARG A 26 -1.35 -11.01 1.04
C ARG A 26 -2.02 -10.88 2.42
N ALA A 27 -2.84 -9.84 2.62
CA ALA A 27 -3.53 -9.59 3.88
C ALA A 27 -5.02 -9.26 3.65
N GLY A 28 -5.82 -9.42 4.71
CA GLY A 28 -7.24 -9.06 4.70
C GLY A 28 -8.07 -9.80 3.64
N MET A 29 -7.70 -11.04 3.29
CA MET A 29 -8.46 -11.91 2.39
C MET A 29 -9.52 -12.65 3.20
N PHE A 30 -10.80 -12.44 2.88
CA PHE A 30 -11.90 -13.16 3.52
C PHE A 30 -12.01 -14.59 2.97
N PRO A 31 -12.58 -15.54 3.73
CA PRO A 31 -12.81 -16.90 3.25
C PRO A 31 -13.55 -16.92 1.91
N GLY A 32 -12.99 -17.66 0.93
CA GLY A 32 -13.54 -17.74 -0.42
C GLY A 32 -12.97 -16.71 -1.40
N ASN A 33 -12.11 -15.78 -0.94
CA ASN A 33 -11.37 -14.90 -1.82
C ASN A 33 -9.99 -15.48 -2.10
N GLU A 34 -9.62 -15.59 -3.37
CA GLU A 34 -8.28 -16.00 -3.80
C GLU A 34 -7.59 -14.85 -4.54
N PRO A 35 -6.24 -14.77 -4.50
CA PRO A 35 -5.49 -13.90 -5.39
C PRO A 35 -5.81 -14.23 -6.86
N PRO A 36 -5.84 -13.22 -7.76
CA PRO A 36 -6.16 -13.44 -9.17
C PRO A 36 -5.10 -14.26 -9.92
N SER A 37 -3.88 -14.37 -9.36
CA SER A 37 -2.80 -15.21 -9.87
C SER A 37 -1.72 -15.38 -8.80
N ASP A 38 -0.80 -16.32 -9.01
CA ASP A 38 0.38 -16.50 -8.16
C ASP A 38 1.32 -15.28 -8.18
N ALA A 39 1.22 -14.46 -9.22
CA ALA A 39 1.99 -13.21 -9.38
C ALA A 39 1.26 -11.99 -8.79
N ALA A 40 0.13 -12.17 -8.12
CA ALA A 40 -0.62 -11.09 -7.51
C ALA A 40 0.22 -10.35 -6.47
N SER A 41 0.17 -9.02 -6.49
CA SER A 41 1.01 -8.21 -5.60
C SER A 41 0.50 -8.22 -4.16
N GLY A 42 1.43 -7.98 -3.24
CA GLY A 42 1.14 -7.61 -1.86
C GLY A 42 0.72 -6.15 -1.76
N GLY A 43 0.68 -5.66 -0.52
CA GLY A 43 0.40 -4.26 -0.24
C GLY A 43 1.45 -3.34 -0.87
N ARG A 44 1.02 -2.26 -1.51
CA ARG A 44 1.91 -1.31 -2.20
C ARG A 44 1.31 0.08 -2.31
N LEU A 45 2.18 1.05 -2.62
CA LEU A 45 1.81 2.38 -3.06
C LEU A 45 2.08 2.48 -4.57
N THR A 46 1.05 2.75 -5.37
CA THR A 46 1.22 3.08 -6.79
C THR A 46 1.07 4.59 -6.98
N VAL A 47 2.03 5.21 -7.64
CA VAL A 47 1.96 6.62 -8.03
C VAL A 47 1.58 6.69 -9.50
N ILE A 48 0.50 7.41 -9.82
CA ILE A 48 0.04 7.64 -11.18
C ILE A 48 -0.01 9.14 -11.50
N ASN A 49 -0.07 9.50 -12.78
CA ASN A 49 -0.41 10.86 -13.20
C ASN A 49 -1.91 11.00 -13.50
N GLU A 50 -2.36 12.21 -13.83
CA GLU A 50 -3.76 12.53 -14.16
C GLU A 50 -4.33 11.75 -15.35
N ARG A 51 -3.48 11.22 -16.24
CA ARG A 51 -3.91 10.36 -17.36
C ARG A 51 -4.08 8.90 -16.94
N GLY A 52 -3.70 8.56 -15.71
CA GLY A 52 -3.66 7.20 -15.19
C GLY A 52 -2.41 6.41 -15.58
N ASP A 53 -1.38 7.07 -16.12
CA ASP A 53 -0.10 6.39 -16.38
C ASP A 53 0.62 6.14 -15.05
N VAL A 54 1.16 4.94 -14.86
CA VAL A 54 1.94 4.58 -13.67
C VAL A 54 3.32 5.22 -13.75
N LEU A 55 3.64 6.07 -12.76
CA LEU A 55 4.95 6.69 -12.61
C LEU A 55 5.92 5.76 -11.87
N CYS A 56 5.48 5.20 -10.74
CA CYS A 56 6.26 4.23 -9.98
C CYS A 56 5.38 3.40 -9.04
N ARG A 57 5.98 2.37 -8.43
CA ARG A 57 5.38 1.57 -7.36
C ARG A 57 6.40 1.32 -6.25
N ILE A 58 5.94 1.37 -5.01
CA ILE A 58 6.73 1.12 -3.79
C ILE A 58 6.10 -0.05 -3.04
N GLY A 59 6.90 -1.06 -2.68
CA GLY A 59 6.44 -2.30 -2.08
C GLY A 59 5.82 -3.27 -3.09
N GLY A 60 4.85 -4.08 -2.64
CA GLY A 60 4.15 -5.08 -3.46
C GLY A 60 4.74 -6.48 -3.40
N GLY A 61 5.86 -6.65 -2.68
CA GLY A 61 6.45 -7.93 -2.31
C GLY A 61 5.78 -8.56 -1.08
N ASN A 62 6.35 -9.68 -0.60
CA ASN A 62 5.98 -10.20 0.72
C ASN A 62 6.33 -9.11 1.73
N ALA A 63 5.38 -8.74 2.60
CA ALA A 63 5.61 -7.68 3.57
C ALA A 63 6.82 -8.03 4.46
N THR A 64 7.62 -7.02 4.77
CA THR A 64 8.72 -7.08 5.73
C THR A 64 8.53 -6.01 6.80
N ASP A 65 9.42 -5.97 7.80
CA ASP A 65 9.51 -4.88 8.76
C ASP A 65 10.32 -3.67 8.23
N GLY A 66 10.82 -3.75 7.00
CA GLY A 66 11.56 -2.69 6.34
C GLY A 66 10.69 -1.50 5.93
N ALA A 67 11.27 -0.30 5.96
CA ALA A 67 10.60 0.90 5.49
C ALA A 67 10.27 0.81 4.00
N GLY A 68 9.05 1.21 3.61
CA GLY A 68 8.56 1.14 2.24
C GLY A 68 7.95 -0.21 1.84
N ASP A 69 7.92 -1.20 2.75
CA ASP A 69 7.10 -2.39 2.61
C ASP A 69 5.81 -2.27 3.45
N PHE A 70 4.77 -2.99 3.01
CA PHE A 70 3.43 -2.88 3.59
C PHE A 70 2.78 -4.25 3.74
N TYR A 71 2.22 -4.52 4.90
CA TYR A 71 1.42 -5.71 5.19
C TYR A 71 -0.06 -5.48 4.88
N ALA A 72 -0.64 -4.41 5.43
CA ALA A 72 -2.07 -4.12 5.34
C ALA A 72 -2.32 -2.62 5.10
N PRO A 73 -1.84 -2.08 3.98
CA PRO A 73 -1.93 -0.65 3.68
C PRO A 73 -3.38 -0.21 3.50
N HIS A 74 -3.75 0.91 4.13
CA HIS A 74 -5.14 1.34 4.20
C HIS A 74 -5.36 2.82 3.91
N ASN A 75 -4.60 3.75 4.52
CA ASN A 75 -4.71 5.19 4.22
C ASN A 75 -3.37 5.82 3.83
N VAL A 76 -3.42 6.71 2.84
CA VAL A 76 -2.34 7.62 2.45
C VAL A 76 -2.80 9.07 2.62
N ARG A 77 -1.91 9.94 3.09
CA ARG A 77 -2.07 11.40 3.06
C ARG A 77 -0.78 12.04 2.55
N VAL A 78 -0.92 13.07 1.72
CA VAL A 78 0.17 13.88 1.18
C VAL A 78 0.12 15.27 1.82
N ASP A 79 1.22 15.76 2.39
CA ASP A 79 1.25 17.14 2.89
C ASP A 79 1.64 18.16 1.79
N ALA A 80 1.69 19.44 2.16
CA ALA A 80 1.91 20.54 1.22
C ALA A 80 3.29 20.51 0.54
N VAL A 81 4.27 19.80 1.09
CA VAL A 81 5.60 19.65 0.48
C VAL A 81 5.76 18.32 -0.26
N GLY A 82 4.72 17.48 -0.25
CA GLY A 82 4.70 16.19 -0.93
C GLY A 82 5.20 15.02 -0.07
N ASP A 83 5.41 15.20 1.24
CA ASP A 83 5.72 14.08 2.12
C ASP A 83 4.47 13.20 2.28
N LEU A 84 4.70 11.88 2.41
CA LEU A 84 3.65 10.88 2.50
C LEU A 84 3.53 10.35 3.93
N TYR A 85 2.29 10.22 4.39
CA TYR A 85 1.92 9.61 5.65
C TYR A 85 1.08 8.37 5.34
N LEU A 86 1.64 7.20 5.61
CA LEU A 86 1.11 5.90 5.19
C LEU A 86 0.70 5.10 6.42
N THR A 87 -0.54 4.63 6.46
CA THR A 87 -1.10 3.91 7.63
C THR A 87 -1.62 2.54 7.27
N GLU A 88 -1.41 1.59 8.19
CA GLU A 88 -1.72 0.18 8.00
C GLU A 88 -2.60 -0.37 9.13
N VAL A 89 -3.51 -1.29 8.79
CA VAL A 89 -4.36 -1.99 9.77
C VAL A 89 -3.73 -3.34 10.13
N VAL A 90 -2.50 -3.32 10.64
CA VAL A 90 -1.67 -4.52 10.81
C VAL A 90 -2.32 -5.56 11.75
N TRP A 91 -2.79 -5.12 12.92
CA TRP A 91 -3.27 -6.03 13.96
C TRP A 91 -4.49 -6.85 13.51
N ALA A 92 -5.58 -6.19 13.10
CA ALA A 92 -6.80 -6.87 12.69
C ALA A 92 -6.65 -7.62 11.35
N ALA A 93 -5.77 -7.17 10.45
CA ALA A 93 -5.56 -7.84 9.17
C ALA A 93 -4.86 -9.20 9.30
N GLY A 94 -4.15 -9.45 10.41
CA GLY A 94 -3.51 -10.74 10.71
C GLY A 94 -2.39 -10.71 11.74
N GLY A 95 -2.01 -9.54 12.25
CA GLY A 95 -1.05 -9.44 13.36
C GLY A 95 -1.53 -10.15 14.62
N ASP A 96 -2.83 -10.12 14.93
CA ASP A 96 -3.45 -10.85 16.04
C ASP A 96 -3.27 -12.38 15.97
N ARG A 97 -3.08 -12.88 14.76
CA ARG A 97 -2.88 -14.30 14.43
C ARG A 97 -1.42 -14.65 14.12
N GLY A 98 -0.48 -13.71 14.28
CA GLY A 98 0.94 -13.91 13.99
C GLY A 98 1.26 -14.03 12.49
N LEU A 99 0.39 -13.52 11.61
CA LEU A 99 0.56 -13.58 10.15
C LEU A 99 1.31 -12.36 9.57
N ALA A 100 1.36 -11.26 10.33
CA ALA A 100 2.15 -10.09 9.97
C ALA A 100 3.62 -10.29 10.40
N PRO A 101 4.59 -9.80 9.60
CA PRO A 101 5.99 -9.73 10.06
C PRO A 101 6.11 -9.00 11.39
N GLN A 102 6.96 -9.52 12.27
CA GLN A 102 7.22 -8.88 13.56
C GLN A 102 7.89 -7.53 13.34
N GLY A 103 7.41 -6.48 14.00
CA GLY A 103 7.97 -5.13 13.86
C GLY A 103 7.42 -4.32 12.69
N CYS A 104 6.43 -4.84 11.94
CA CYS A 104 5.73 -4.04 10.93
C CYS A 104 5.21 -2.72 11.52
N SER A 105 5.51 -1.63 10.83
CA SER A 105 5.06 -0.29 11.21
C SER A 105 3.58 -0.12 10.89
N ALA A 106 2.79 0.37 11.85
CA ALA A 106 1.41 0.77 11.58
C ALA A 106 1.29 2.16 10.92
N LEU A 107 2.37 2.95 11.01
CA LEU A 107 2.49 4.29 10.44
C LEU A 107 3.91 4.47 9.92
N GLN A 108 4.05 4.90 8.66
CA GLN A 108 5.31 5.26 8.04
C GLN A 108 5.21 6.68 7.47
N LYS A 109 6.32 7.43 7.56
CA LYS A 109 6.49 8.71 6.84
C LYS A 109 7.56 8.54 5.77
N LEU A 110 7.24 8.88 4.52
CA LEU A 110 8.21 8.96 3.43
C LEU A 110 8.41 10.42 3.04
N THR A 111 9.67 10.85 3.00
CA THR A 111 10.03 12.22 2.66
C THR A 111 10.30 12.35 1.16
N ARG A 112 9.78 13.43 0.57
CA ARG A 112 10.07 13.78 -0.83
C ARG A 112 11.45 14.45 -0.90
N ILE A 113 12.28 14.02 -1.87
CA ILE A 113 13.63 14.54 -2.10
C ILE A 113 13.76 15.23 -3.46
#